data_AF-A0A2H3IXG6-F1
#
_entry.id   AF-A0A2H3IXG6-F1
#
_cell.length_a   1.000
_cell.length_b   1.000
_cell.length_c   1.000
_cell.angle_alpha   90.00
_cell.angle_beta   90.00
_cell.angle_gamma   90.00
#
_symmetry.space_group_name_H-M   'P 1'
#
loop_
_entity.id
_entity.type
_entity.pdbx_description
1 polymer ?
#
loop_
_entity_poly.entity_id
_entity_poly.type
_entity_poly.pdbx_seq_one_letter_code
_entity_poly.pdbx_strand_id
1 'polypeptide(L)'
;QCNTGPVQCCDSLERASAPRASSLLAALGVMLGDEDTLVGMGCSNAGVDVLGGNSCDATPVCCENNTFNGLINIGCSPIIINL
;
A
#
# COMPACT_ATOMS: atom_id res chain seq x y z
N GLN A 1 0.76 14.06 -3.90
CA GLN A 1 2.18 14.04 -3.48
C GLN A 1 2.31 13.06 -2.32
N CYS A 2 3.34 12.22 -2.34
CA CYS A 2 3.60 11.25 -1.28
C CYS A 2 4.71 11.78 -0.37
N ASN A 3 4.40 12.05 0.89
CA ASN A 3 5.38 12.64 1.83
C ASN A 3 6.21 11.57 2.55
N THR A 4 5.79 10.31 2.48
CA THR A 4 6.38 9.19 3.22
C THR A 4 7.32 8.32 2.37
N GLY A 5 7.41 8.57 1.06
CA GLY A 5 8.24 7.79 0.15
C GLY A 5 7.73 7.77 -1.29
N PRO A 6 8.17 6.80 -2.11
CA PRO A 6 7.66 6.63 -3.47
C PRO A 6 6.20 6.16 -3.46
N VAL A 7 5.43 6.58 -4.46
CA VAL A 7 4.09 6.06 -4.73
C VAL A 7 4.18 4.55 -4.96
N GLN A 8 3.21 3.81 -4.43
CA GLN A 8 3.07 2.37 -4.59
C GLN A 8 1.83 2.06 -5.42
N CYS A 9 1.85 0.95 -6.16
CA CYS A 9 0.68 0.45 -6.89
C CYS A 9 0.22 -0.85 -6.27
N CYS A 10 -0.93 -0.83 -5.61
CA CYS A 10 -1.47 -1.98 -4.92
C CYS A 10 -2.71 -2.51 -5.65
N ASP A 11 -2.76 -3.83 -5.84
CA ASP A 11 -3.90 -4.52 -6.44
C ASP A 11 -5.18 -4.31 -5.63
N SER A 12 -5.05 -4.22 -4.30
CA SER A 12 -6.17 -4.00 -3.39
C SER A 12 -5.80 -3.16 -2.19
N LEU A 13 -6.79 -2.40 -1.72
CA LEU A 13 -6.78 -1.61 -0.49
C LEU A 13 -7.87 -2.17 0.42
N GLU A 14 -7.48 -2.64 1.59
CA GLU A 14 -8.38 -3.19 2.59
C GLU A 14 -8.12 -2.55 3.95
N ARG A 15 -9.08 -2.62 4.88
CA ARG A 15 -8.82 -2.25 6.28
C ARG A 15 -7.98 -3.33 6.94
N ALA A 16 -7.16 -2.96 7.92
CA ALA A 16 -6.41 -3.89 8.75
C ALA A 16 -7.32 -4.91 9.46
N SER A 17 -8.53 -4.51 9.84
CA SER A 17 -9.59 -5.38 10.39
C SER A 17 -10.17 -6.40 9.40
N ALA A 18 -9.92 -6.27 8.09
CA ALA A 18 -10.44 -7.23 7.13
C ALA A 18 -9.85 -8.62 7.38
N PRO A 19 -10.60 -9.72 7.21
CA PRO A 19 -10.13 -11.07 7.54
C PRO A 19 -8.81 -11.46 6.87
N ARG A 20 -8.60 -11.01 5.62
CA ARG A 20 -7.37 -11.27 4.87
C ARG A 20 -6.20 -10.47 5.46
N ALA A 21 -6.35 -9.15 5.56
CA ALA A 21 -5.35 -8.25 6.13
C ALA A 21 -4.96 -8.66 7.56
N SER A 22 -5.93 -8.84 8.45
CA SER A 22 -5.72 -9.25 9.84
C SER A 22 -5.00 -10.59 9.96
N SER A 23 -5.37 -11.59 9.15
CA SER A 23 -4.69 -12.89 9.15
C SER A 23 -3.21 -12.77 8.74
N LEU A 24 -2.92 -11.89 7.78
CA LEU A 24 -1.57 -11.67 7.29
C LEU A 24 -0.74 -10.87 8.30
N LEU A 25 -1.31 -9.80 8.87
CA LEU A 25 -0.69 -9.02 9.93
C LEU A 25 -0.37 -9.90 11.15
N ALA A 26 -1.29 -10.78 11.55
CA ALA A 26 -1.07 -11.75 12.62
C ALA A 26 0.05 -12.76 12.30
N ALA A 27 0.09 -13.28 11.07
CA ALA A 27 1.16 -14.19 10.63
C ALA A 27 2.53 -13.49 10.60
N LEU A 28 2.55 -12.19 10.35
CA LEU A 28 3.76 -11.35 10.34
C LEU A 28 4.11 -10.79 11.74
N GLY A 29 3.29 -11.03 12.76
CA GLY A 29 3.48 -10.49 14.10
C GLY A 29 3.29 -8.98 14.22
N VAL A 30 2.56 -8.37 13.27
CA VAL A 30 2.24 -6.94 13.28
C VAL A 30 0.93 -6.72 14.02
N MET A 31 0.99 -5.90 15.07
CA MET A 31 -0.20 -5.39 15.76
C MET A 31 -0.35 -3.92 15.44
N LEU A 32 -1.46 -3.58 14.78
CA LEU A 32 -1.83 -2.19 14.54
C LEU A 32 -2.71 -1.72 15.70
N GLY A 33 -2.42 -0.53 16.24
CA GLY A 33 -3.24 0.08 17.28
C GLY A 33 -4.59 0.59 16.76
N ASP A 34 -4.71 0.76 15.45
CA ASP A 34 -5.89 1.24 14.76
C ASP A 34 -6.29 0.23 13.67
N GLU A 35 -7.43 -0.44 13.86
CA GLU A 35 -7.91 -1.51 12.96
C GLU A 35 -8.60 -0.97 11.70
N ASP A 36 -8.88 0.34 11.66
CA ASP A 36 -9.42 1.04 10.49
C ASP A 36 -8.31 1.51 9.52
N THR A 37 -7.05 1.36 9.94
CA THR A 37 -5.89 1.65 9.10
C THR A 37 -5.98 0.88 7.80
N LEU A 38 -5.86 1.59 6.70
CA LEU A 38 -5.85 1.01 5.38
C LEU A 38 -4.49 0.35 5.10
N VAL A 39 -4.55 -0.86 4.54
CA VAL A 39 -3.41 -1.64 4.10
C VAL A 39 -3.54 -1.93 2.61
N GLY A 40 -2.42 -1.85 1.90
CA GLY A 40 -2.32 -2.25 0.50
C GLY A 40 -1.81 -3.67 0.40
N MET A 41 -2.37 -4.48 -0.48
CA MET A 41 -1.88 -5.83 -0.78
C MET A 41 -1.52 -5.96 -2.26
N GLY A 42 -0.57 -6.84 -2.57
CA GLY A 42 -0.06 -6.98 -3.94
C GLY A 42 0.59 -5.69 -4.43
N CYS A 43 1.23 -4.96 -3.52
CA CYS A 43 1.84 -3.68 -3.83
C CYS A 43 3.15 -3.92 -4.57
N SER A 44 3.26 -3.36 -5.76
CA SER A 44 4.52 -3.29 -6.46
C SER A 44 5.16 -1.93 -6.22
N ASN A 45 6.50 -1.93 -6.14
CA ASN A 45 7.28 -0.75 -6.50
C ASN A 45 7.13 -0.55 -8.01
N ALA A 46 5.93 -0.30 -8.50
CA ALA A 46 5.75 0.49 -9.70
C ALA A 46 6.24 1.88 -9.31
N GLY A 47 7.57 2.02 -9.27
CA GLY A 47 8.20 3.32 -9.21
C GLY A 47 7.55 4.10 -10.34
N VAL A 48 6.93 5.22 -9.98
CA VAL A 48 6.66 6.26 -10.96
C VAL A 48 8.05 6.65 -11.45
N ASP A 49 8.53 5.94 -12.47
CA ASP A 49 9.75 6.30 -13.15
C ASP A 49 9.46 7.66 -13.74
N VAL A 50 10.20 8.66 -13.27
CA VAL A 50 10.03 10.08 -13.57
C VAL A 50 10.35 10.38 -15.05
N LEU A 51 10.52 9.33 -15.85
CA LEU A 51 10.86 9.29 -17.26
C LEU A 51 9.72 8.76 -18.15
N GLY A 52 8.48 8.70 -17.63
CA GLY A 52 7.29 8.70 -18.49
C GLY A 52 6.78 7.34 -18.95
N GLY A 53 6.81 6.32 -18.09
CA GLY A 53 6.20 5.04 -18.44
C GLY A 53 6.04 4.08 -17.27
N ASN A 54 5.05 4.30 -16.40
CA ASN A 54 4.41 3.21 -15.67
C ASN A 54 3.03 3.67 -15.19
N SER A 55 1.99 3.39 -15.97
CA SER A 55 0.61 3.56 -15.53
C SER A 55 0.36 2.55 -14.41
N CYS A 56 0.00 3.06 -13.24
CA CYS A 56 -0.56 2.22 -12.20
C CYS A 56 -1.89 1.67 -12.75
N ASP A 57 -1.88 0.45 -13.28
CA ASP A 57 -3.12 -0.21 -13.71
C ASP A 57 -3.98 -0.56 -12.47
N ALA A 58 -3.32 -0.70 -11.32
CA ALA A 58 -3.92 -0.90 -10.01
C ALA A 58 -4.15 0.45 -9.28
N THR A 59 -4.52 0.41 -8.00
CA THR A 59 -4.78 1.65 -7.25
C THR A 59 -3.46 2.31 -6.82
N PRO A 60 -3.18 3.55 -7.25
CA PRO A 60 -2.02 4.29 -6.76
C PRO A 60 -2.24 4.73 -5.32
N VAL A 61 -1.29 4.42 -4.44
CA VAL A 61 -1.38 4.68 -3.01
C VAL A 61 -0.09 5.25 -2.43
N CYS A 62 -0.24 5.95 -1.31
CA CYS A 62 0.84 6.36 -0.43
C CYS A 62 0.75 5.58 0.87
N CYS A 63 1.76 4.74 1.13
CA CYS A 63 1.84 3.95 2.35
C CYS A 63 2.96 4.47 3.25
N GLU A 64 2.78 4.32 4.56
CA GLU A 64 3.77 4.72 5.57
C GLU A 64 4.84 3.64 5.77
N ASN A 65 4.45 2.37 5.67
CA ASN A 65 5.34 1.24 5.88
C ASN A 65 5.21 0.23 4.74
N ASN A 66 6.34 -0.11 4.10
CA ASN A 66 6.42 -1.01 2.96
C ASN A 66 7.36 -2.20 3.26
N THR A 67 7.30 -2.71 4.48
CA THR A 67 8.34 -3.56 5.08
C THR A 67 8.26 -5.02 4.63
N PHE A 68 7.18 -5.43 3.97
CA PHE A 68 6.91 -6.82 3.60
C PHE A 68 7.08 -7.10 2.10
N ASN A 69 8.03 -6.40 1.47
CA ASN A 69 8.40 -6.63 0.07
C ASN A 69 7.21 -6.49 -0.91
N GLY A 70 6.22 -5.68 -0.55
CA GLY A 70 4.99 -5.50 -1.34
C GLY A 70 3.84 -6.46 -1.05
N LEU A 71 4.06 -7.48 -0.20
CA LEU A 71 2.99 -8.41 0.18
C LEU A 71 1.87 -7.69 0.94
N ILE A 72 2.26 -6.85 1.90
CA ILE A 72 1.35 -5.96 2.61
C ILE A 72 2.07 -4.66 2.97
N ASN A 73 1.46 -3.54 2.61
CA ASN A 73 1.91 -2.20 2.96
C ASN A 73 0.90 -1.59 3.93
N ILE A 74 1.37 -0.83 4.90
CA ILE A 74 0.58 -0.35 6.04
C ILE A 74 0.47 1.18 5.98
N GLY A 75 -0.67 1.71 6.42
CA GLY A 75 -0.93 3.15 6.42
C GLY A 75 -1.12 3.68 5.00
N CYS A 76 -1.75 2.88 4.14
CA CYS A 76 -1.93 3.21 2.74
C CYS A 76 -3.11 4.16 2.54
N SER A 77 -2.90 5.22 1.78
CA SER A 77 -3.94 6.16 1.38
C SER A 77 -4.00 6.24 -0.14
N PRO A 78 -5.19 6.15 -0.75
CA PRO A 78 -5.32 6.32 -2.20
C PRO A 78 -4.92 7.76 -2.57
N ILE A 79 -4.14 7.88 -3.64
CA ILE A 79 -3.76 9.18 -4.18
C ILE A 79 -4.28 9.35 -5.60
N ILE A 80 -4.63 10.59 -5.94
CA ILE A 80 -4.93 10.94 -7.33
C ILE A 80 -3.62 11.40 -7.95
N ILE A 81 -3.09 10.60 -8.89
CA ILE A 81 -2.02 11.02 -9.79
C ILE A 81 -2.69 11.71 -10.99
N ASN A 82 -2.71 13.05 -10.98
CA ASN A 82 -3.03 13.80 -12.19
C ASN A 82 -1.81 13.68 -13.11
N LEU A 83 -1.93 12.87 -14.16
CA LEU A 83 -0.90 12.67 -15.19
C LEU A 83 -1.03 13.75 -16.28
#